data_AF-A0A5C6EKG1-F1
#
_entry.id   AF-A0A5C6EKG1-F1
#
_cell.length_a   1.000
_cell.length_b   1.000
_cell.length_c   1.000
_cell.angle_alpha   90.00
_cell.angle_beta   90.00
_cell.angle_gamma   90.00
#
_symmetry.space_group_name_H-M   'P 1'
#
loop_
_entity.id
_entity.type
_entity.pdbx_description
1 polymer ?
#
loop_
_entity_poly.entity_id
_entity_poly.type
_entity_poly.pdbx_seq_one_letter_code
_entity_poly.pdbx_strand_id
1 'polypeptide(L)'
;MASFNHSTSNPFAGDQAQNTSPSRLTSPASITSHVETLANRVASAATSDPGLSAELQARAGEVMKAAEAQFALSGSWVAFYREMLGTEGLVQRTFPTTTEFAQFQKSKQFAELQEMVAALRSHESSKGDTNEPEKMITIRLPKSLHDALTQESNELNLSINKLCISKLLQRIESRFVPVQQGRRRGRKPGPQGPRKKTSPEQTSDN
;
A
#
# COMPACT_ATOMS: atom_id res chain seq x y z
N MET A 1 -61.32 -21.69 16.05
CA MET A 1 -62.48 -20.91 15.55
C MET A 1 -62.36 -19.53 16.17
N ALA A 2 -62.19 -18.41 15.47
CA ALA A 2 -62.41 -18.09 14.06
C ALA A 2 -61.30 -17.15 13.52
N SER A 3 -60.99 -17.32 12.25
CA SER A 3 -60.27 -16.37 11.38
C SER A 3 -61.22 -15.30 10.85
N PHE A 4 -60.73 -14.14 10.45
CA PHE A 4 -61.04 -13.52 9.14
C PHE A 4 -60.06 -12.37 8.81
N ASN A 5 -59.51 -12.45 7.60
CA ASN A 5 -58.60 -11.52 6.92
C ASN A 5 -59.36 -10.32 6.29
N HIS A 6 -58.62 -9.28 5.89
CA HIS A 6 -58.50 -8.69 4.53
C HIS A 6 -57.55 -7.46 4.61
N SER A 7 -56.41 -7.42 3.88
CA SER A 7 -56.24 -6.89 2.50
C SER A 7 -56.29 -5.34 2.45
N THR A 8 -55.47 -4.53 1.78
CA THR A 8 -54.30 -4.62 0.87
C THR A 8 -53.86 -3.17 0.62
N SER A 9 -52.57 -2.84 0.41
CA SER A 9 -52.12 -1.99 -0.72
C SER A 9 -50.62 -1.68 -0.65
N ASN A 10 -49.89 -2.32 -1.56
CA ASN A 10 -48.64 -1.85 -2.15
C ASN A 10 -48.96 -0.73 -3.16
N PRO A 11 -48.05 0.20 -3.44
CA PRO A 11 -47.90 0.69 -4.80
C PRO A 11 -46.47 0.52 -5.31
N PHE A 12 -46.39 -0.02 -6.52
CA PHE A 12 -45.22 -0.44 -7.27
C PHE A 12 -44.81 0.66 -8.26
N ALA A 13 -43.49 0.85 -8.42
CA ALA A 13 -42.74 1.24 -9.63
C ALA A 13 -43.02 2.56 -10.40
N GLY A 14 -41.92 3.13 -10.93
CA GLY A 14 -41.94 3.81 -12.23
C GLY A 14 -41.14 5.11 -12.33
N ASP A 15 -39.84 4.98 -12.62
CA ASP A 15 -39.10 5.67 -13.70
C ASP A 15 -39.31 7.20 -13.93
N GLN A 16 -38.25 8.00 -13.76
CA GLN A 16 -37.64 8.77 -14.86
C GLN A 16 -36.47 9.65 -14.40
N ALA A 17 -35.38 9.53 -15.14
CA ALA A 17 -34.20 10.35 -15.08
C ALA A 17 -34.49 11.81 -15.46
N GLN A 18 -33.92 12.76 -14.71
CA GLN A 18 -33.59 14.08 -15.25
C GLN A 18 -32.13 14.42 -14.98
N ASN A 19 -31.52 14.84 -16.08
CA ASN A 19 -30.12 15.00 -16.37
C ASN A 19 -29.84 16.51 -16.40
N THR A 20 -29.00 17.03 -15.51
CA THR A 20 -28.42 18.37 -15.63
C THR A 20 -26.99 18.40 -15.11
N SER A 21 -26.06 18.48 -16.06
CA SER A 21 -24.64 18.93 -16.10
C SER A 21 -24.08 19.77 -14.93
N PRO A 22 -22.74 19.90 -14.74
CA PRO A 22 -21.72 19.88 -15.80
C PRO A 22 -20.47 19.01 -15.58
N SER A 23 -20.04 18.40 -16.67
CA SER A 23 -18.70 17.86 -16.89
C SER A 23 -17.66 18.96 -16.73
N ARG A 24 -16.87 18.89 -15.66
CA ARG A 24 -15.61 19.63 -15.56
C ARG A 24 -14.53 18.75 -16.16
N LEU A 25 -14.24 19.00 -17.44
CA LEU A 25 -13.04 18.47 -18.11
C LEU A 25 -11.83 18.90 -17.29
N THR A 26 -11.18 17.95 -16.62
CA THR A 26 -9.86 18.15 -16.03
C THR A 26 -8.87 18.22 -17.18
N SER A 27 -8.50 19.44 -17.54
CA SER A 27 -7.50 19.73 -18.57
C SER A 27 -6.16 19.04 -18.22
N PRO A 28 -5.43 18.48 -19.21
CA PRO A 28 -4.12 17.85 -19.00
C PRO A 28 -3.04 18.80 -18.49
N ALA A 29 -3.28 20.12 -18.50
CA ALA A 29 -2.37 21.14 -17.98
C ALA A 29 -2.18 21.11 -16.45
N SER A 30 -3.12 20.54 -15.68
CA SER A 30 -2.97 20.42 -14.21
C SER A 30 -2.05 19.27 -13.80
N ILE A 31 -1.89 18.25 -14.66
CA ILE A 31 -1.04 17.07 -14.42
C ILE A 31 0.44 17.49 -14.41
N THR A 32 0.84 18.39 -15.30
CA THR A 32 2.23 18.87 -15.41
C THR A 32 2.64 19.68 -14.18
N SER A 33 1.76 20.57 -13.70
CA SER A 33 2.13 21.53 -12.64
C SER A 33 2.51 20.91 -11.29
N HIS A 34 1.87 19.80 -10.89
CA HIS A 34 2.18 19.15 -9.60
C HIS A 34 3.39 18.22 -9.67
N VAL A 35 3.59 17.52 -10.79
CA VAL A 35 4.79 16.72 -11.04
C VAL A 35 6.02 17.63 -11.11
N GLU A 36 5.87 18.80 -11.73
CA GLU A 36 6.91 19.82 -11.86
C GLU A 36 7.20 20.54 -10.53
N THR A 37 6.18 20.69 -9.66
CA THR A 37 6.36 21.25 -8.31
C THR A 37 7.11 20.30 -7.36
N LEU A 38 6.89 18.98 -7.46
CA LEU A 38 7.71 18.01 -6.74
C LEU A 38 9.13 17.96 -7.33
N ALA A 39 9.27 17.87 -8.66
CA ALA A 39 10.56 17.84 -9.34
C ALA A 39 11.43 19.09 -9.07
N ASN A 40 10.82 20.27 -8.89
CA ASN A 40 11.56 21.50 -8.55
C ASN A 40 11.97 21.56 -7.08
N ARG A 41 11.28 20.86 -6.17
CA ARG A 41 11.77 20.68 -4.79
C ARG A 41 12.95 19.71 -4.73
N VAL A 42 12.94 18.70 -5.60
CA VAL A 42 14.03 17.70 -5.76
C VAL A 42 15.35 18.36 -6.20
N ALA A 43 15.31 19.38 -7.07
CA ALA A 43 16.52 20.06 -7.56
C ALA A 43 17.26 20.92 -6.50
N SER A 44 16.64 21.21 -5.34
CA SER A 44 17.18 22.16 -4.35
C SER A 44 17.86 21.50 -3.14
N ALA A 45 17.95 20.16 -3.09
CA ALA A 45 18.30 19.41 -1.88
C ALA A 45 19.71 18.80 -1.87
N ALA A 46 20.72 19.48 -2.44
CA ALA A 46 22.14 19.13 -2.22
C ALA A 46 22.62 19.50 -0.79
N THR A 47 21.81 19.25 0.23
CA THR A 47 22.18 19.51 1.63
C THR A 47 22.75 18.23 2.20
N SER A 48 24.03 18.28 2.57
CA SER A 48 24.71 17.17 3.25
C SER A 48 24.00 16.78 4.54
N ASP A 49 23.82 15.48 4.72
CA ASP A 49 23.34 14.92 5.98
C ASP A 49 24.56 14.74 6.89
N PRO A 50 24.71 15.53 7.97
CA PRO A 50 25.88 15.47 8.85
C PRO A 50 26.04 14.12 9.56
N GLY A 51 25.04 13.23 9.51
CA GLY A 51 25.10 11.89 10.09
C GLY A 51 25.71 10.80 9.18
N LEU A 52 25.95 11.08 7.90
CA LEU A 52 26.51 10.13 6.93
C LEU A 52 27.98 10.47 6.62
N SER A 53 28.82 9.44 6.45
CA SER A 53 30.16 9.68 5.91
C SER A 53 30.06 10.23 4.48
N ALA A 54 31.06 11.01 4.04
CA ALA A 54 31.07 11.59 2.68
C ALA A 54 30.89 10.52 1.58
N GLU A 55 31.50 9.35 1.76
CA GLU A 55 31.38 8.21 0.85
C GLU A 55 29.95 7.63 0.82
N LEU A 56 29.31 7.47 1.98
CA LEU A 56 27.92 7.01 2.06
C LEU A 56 26.95 8.04 1.47
N GLN A 57 27.27 9.32 1.63
CA GLN A 57 26.46 10.39 1.08
C GLN A 57 26.54 10.44 -0.46
N ALA A 58 27.72 10.20 -1.04
CA ALA A 58 27.88 10.07 -2.48
C ALA A 58 27.06 8.89 -3.03
N ARG A 59 27.18 7.72 -2.40
CA ARG A 59 26.38 6.52 -2.72
C ARG A 59 24.87 6.76 -2.58
N ALA A 60 24.44 7.47 -1.53
CA ALA A 60 23.04 7.86 -1.35
C ALA A 60 22.55 8.77 -2.49
N GLY A 61 23.39 9.70 -2.96
CA GLY A 61 23.09 10.54 -4.11
C GLY A 61 22.94 9.75 -5.41
N GLU A 62 23.76 8.72 -5.63
CA GLU A 62 23.63 7.83 -6.79
C GLU A 62 22.31 7.05 -6.77
N VAL A 63 21.92 6.53 -5.59
CA VAL A 63 20.63 5.87 -5.39
C VAL A 63 19.48 6.83 -5.71
N MET A 64 19.54 8.09 -5.28
CA MET A 64 18.48 9.07 -5.56
C MET A 64 18.37 9.41 -7.04
N LYS A 65 19.48 9.62 -7.75
CA LYS A 65 19.46 9.84 -9.20
C LYS A 65 18.81 8.67 -9.95
N ALA A 66 19.14 7.44 -9.56
CA ALA A 66 18.52 6.25 -10.13
C ALA A 66 17.02 6.15 -9.78
N ALA A 67 16.66 6.50 -8.54
CA ALA A 67 15.27 6.50 -8.08
C ALA A 67 14.42 7.53 -8.86
N GLU A 68 14.90 8.74 -9.04
CA GLU A 68 14.22 9.79 -9.81
C GLU A 68 13.97 9.36 -11.26
N ALA A 69 15.01 8.81 -11.92
CA ALA A 69 14.89 8.30 -13.28
C ALA A 69 13.84 7.17 -13.35
N GLN A 70 13.85 6.25 -12.39
CA GLN A 70 12.90 5.15 -12.35
C GLN A 70 11.48 5.62 -12.00
N PHE A 71 11.33 6.61 -11.12
CA PHE A 71 10.04 7.20 -10.75
C PHE A 71 9.37 7.89 -11.93
N ALA A 72 10.15 8.59 -12.76
CA ALA A 72 9.66 9.22 -13.99
C ALA A 72 9.21 8.21 -15.05
N LEU A 73 9.85 7.03 -15.10
CA LEU A 73 9.56 5.97 -16.08
C LEU A 73 8.44 5.01 -15.61
N SER A 74 8.31 4.80 -14.30
CA SER A 74 7.48 3.73 -13.74
C SER A 74 6.07 4.21 -13.39
N GLY A 75 5.06 3.57 -13.98
CA GLY A 75 3.66 3.70 -13.55
C GLY A 75 3.23 2.72 -12.44
N SER A 76 4.13 1.81 -12.04
CA SER A 76 3.84 0.75 -11.04
C SER A 76 4.71 0.94 -9.80
N TRP A 77 4.06 1.07 -8.63
CA TRP A 77 4.77 1.15 -7.35
C TRP A 77 5.46 -0.18 -7.01
N VAL A 78 4.89 -1.31 -7.46
CA VAL A 78 5.44 -2.65 -7.24
C VAL A 78 6.76 -2.81 -7.96
N ALA A 79 6.80 -2.44 -9.25
CA ALA A 79 8.02 -2.46 -10.05
C ALA A 79 9.10 -1.52 -9.47
N PHE A 80 8.71 -0.32 -9.06
CA PHE A 80 9.60 0.64 -8.40
C PHE A 80 10.16 0.07 -7.08
N TYR A 81 9.29 -0.44 -6.21
CA TYR A 81 9.69 -1.02 -4.93
C TYR A 81 10.66 -2.17 -5.14
N ARG A 82 10.37 -3.10 -6.06
CA ARG A 82 11.22 -4.25 -6.36
C ARG A 82 12.63 -3.84 -6.81
N GLU A 83 12.73 -2.89 -7.75
CA GLU A 83 14.03 -2.45 -8.27
C GLU A 83 14.82 -1.63 -7.26
N MET A 84 14.16 -0.77 -6.47
CA MET A 84 14.85 0.14 -5.56
C MET A 84 15.06 -0.47 -4.17
N LEU A 85 13.98 -0.93 -3.53
CA LEU A 85 13.92 -1.32 -2.12
C LEU A 85 13.77 -2.82 -1.88
N GLY A 86 13.58 -3.61 -2.95
CA GLY A 86 13.47 -5.06 -2.88
C GLY A 86 14.72 -5.72 -2.30
N THR A 87 14.63 -7.02 -2.01
CA THR A 87 15.75 -7.78 -1.41
C THR A 87 17.02 -7.75 -2.27
N GLU A 88 16.85 -7.68 -3.60
CA GLU A 88 17.95 -7.55 -4.58
C GLU A 88 17.99 -6.14 -5.20
N GLY A 89 17.26 -5.20 -4.60
CA GLY A 89 17.11 -3.84 -5.11
C GLY A 89 18.40 -3.03 -4.98
N LEU A 90 18.45 -1.91 -5.72
CA LEU A 90 19.61 -1.03 -5.77
C LEU A 90 20.10 -0.62 -4.38
N VAL A 91 19.19 -0.31 -3.44
CA VAL A 91 19.59 0.09 -2.09
C VAL A 91 20.35 -1.02 -1.36
N GLN A 92 19.92 -2.28 -1.49
CA GLN A 92 20.62 -3.41 -0.86
C GLN A 92 22.00 -3.65 -1.48
N ARG A 93 22.11 -3.47 -2.81
CA ARG A 93 23.40 -3.59 -3.51
C ARG A 93 24.38 -2.48 -3.12
N THR A 94 23.88 -1.26 -2.93
CA THR A 94 24.71 -0.09 -2.59
C THR A 94 25.13 -0.07 -1.11
N PHE A 95 24.28 -0.58 -0.21
CA PHE A 95 24.53 -0.63 1.23
C PHE A 95 24.45 -2.07 1.76
N PRO A 96 25.42 -2.93 1.43
CA PRO A 96 25.35 -4.37 1.68
C PRO A 96 25.46 -4.72 3.18
N THR A 97 26.05 -3.84 3.99
CA THR A 97 26.20 -4.09 5.43
C THR A 97 25.02 -3.55 6.21
N THR A 98 24.61 -4.28 7.26
CA THR A 98 23.50 -3.86 8.13
C THR A 98 23.71 -2.49 8.76
N THR A 99 24.97 -2.14 9.07
CA THR A 99 25.35 -0.84 9.63
C THR A 99 25.18 0.30 8.63
N GLU A 100 25.67 0.13 7.40
CA GLU A 100 25.53 1.15 6.35
C GLU A 100 24.07 1.34 5.95
N PHE A 101 23.33 0.24 5.76
CA PHE A 101 21.90 0.30 5.45
C PHE A 101 21.13 0.99 6.57
N ALA A 102 21.43 0.71 7.85
CA ALA A 102 20.80 1.39 8.97
C ALA A 102 21.14 2.88 9.07
N GLN A 103 22.32 3.30 8.59
CA GLN A 103 22.68 4.73 8.48
C GLN A 103 21.93 5.38 7.33
N PHE A 104 21.89 4.76 6.15
CA PHE A 104 21.13 5.26 5.01
C PHE A 104 19.63 5.39 5.33
N GLN A 105 19.04 4.42 6.05
CA GLN A 105 17.64 4.49 6.44
C GLN A 105 17.26 5.65 7.36
N LYS A 106 18.25 6.29 8.00
CA LYS A 106 18.04 7.50 8.82
C LYS A 106 18.19 8.78 8.01
N SER A 107 18.64 8.69 6.76
CA SER A 107 18.94 9.84 5.94
C SER A 107 17.71 10.45 5.29
N LYS A 108 17.85 11.71 4.88
CA LYS A 108 16.81 12.41 4.11
C LYS A 108 16.50 11.73 2.78
N GLN A 109 17.52 11.17 2.13
CA GLN A 109 17.37 10.45 0.86
C GLN A 109 16.47 9.22 1.01
N PHE A 110 16.60 8.47 2.11
CA PHE A 110 15.71 7.34 2.34
C PHE A 110 14.26 7.77 2.62
N ALA A 111 14.06 8.89 3.32
CA ALA A 111 12.73 9.46 3.52
C ALA A 111 12.09 9.87 2.18
N GLU A 112 12.86 10.52 1.31
CA GLU A 112 12.41 10.91 -0.03
C GLU A 112 12.08 9.68 -0.91
N LEU A 113 12.89 8.62 -0.81
CA LEU A 113 12.60 7.35 -1.48
C LEU A 113 11.28 6.72 -1.01
N GLN A 114 10.96 6.82 0.29
CA GLN A 114 9.67 6.38 0.83
C GLN A 114 8.50 7.26 0.36
N GLU A 115 8.72 8.57 0.22
CA GLU A 115 7.71 9.49 -0.34
C GLU A 115 7.40 9.15 -1.80
N MET A 116 8.41 8.82 -2.62
CA MET A 116 8.21 8.34 -4.00
C MET A 116 7.36 7.06 -4.05
N VAL A 117 7.63 6.08 -3.17
CA VAL A 117 6.80 4.87 -3.07
C VAL A 117 5.36 5.20 -2.70
N ALA A 118 5.16 6.07 -1.70
CA ALA A 118 3.84 6.48 -1.25
C ALA A 118 3.06 7.20 -2.37
N ALA A 119 3.73 8.06 -3.13
CA ALA A 119 3.14 8.75 -4.29
C ALA A 119 2.67 7.75 -5.35
N LEU A 120 3.54 6.84 -5.82
CA LEU A 120 3.16 5.82 -6.82
C LEU A 120 1.97 4.98 -6.34
N ARG A 121 1.95 4.61 -5.05
CA ARG A 121 0.87 3.80 -4.48
C ARG A 121 -0.47 4.54 -4.38
N SER A 122 -0.45 5.88 -4.31
CA SER A 122 -1.67 6.69 -4.30
C SER A 122 -2.37 6.70 -5.66
N HIS A 123 -1.63 6.51 -6.74
CA HIS A 123 -2.12 6.52 -8.12
C HIS A 123 -2.56 5.15 -8.65
N GLU A 124 -2.12 4.05 -8.02
CA GLU A 124 -2.47 2.71 -8.51
C GLU A 124 -3.95 2.37 -8.24
N SER A 125 -4.71 2.23 -9.33
CA SER A 125 -6.04 1.62 -9.29
C SER A 125 -5.89 0.14 -9.00
N SER A 126 -6.70 -0.41 -8.08
CA SER A 126 -6.54 -1.71 -7.39
C SER A 126 -6.57 -2.99 -8.24
N LYS A 127 -6.23 -2.93 -9.54
CA LYS A 127 -5.93 -4.11 -10.35
C LYS A 127 -4.46 -4.44 -10.12
N GLY A 128 -4.22 -5.48 -9.33
CA GLY A 128 -2.86 -5.93 -8.97
C GLY A 128 -1.96 -6.04 -10.20
N ASP A 129 -0.69 -5.70 -10.01
CA ASP A 129 0.30 -5.73 -11.08
C ASP A 129 0.42 -7.17 -11.61
N THR A 130 -0.06 -7.42 -12.84
CA THR A 130 -0.07 -8.75 -13.47
C THR A 130 1.30 -9.42 -13.49
N ASN A 131 2.37 -8.65 -13.32
CA ASN A 131 3.75 -9.11 -13.38
C ASN A 131 4.31 -9.61 -12.04
N GLU A 132 3.69 -9.30 -10.89
CA GLU A 132 4.19 -9.74 -9.59
C GLU A 132 3.18 -10.64 -8.85
N PRO A 133 3.52 -11.90 -8.56
CA PRO A 133 2.62 -12.79 -7.84
C PRO A 133 2.44 -12.33 -6.39
N GLU A 134 1.20 -12.03 -6.01
CA GLU A 134 0.85 -11.67 -4.64
C GLU A 134 0.98 -12.87 -3.68
N LYS A 135 1.50 -12.62 -2.47
CA LYS A 135 1.57 -13.61 -1.39
C LYS A 135 0.75 -13.13 -0.20
N MET A 136 -0.13 -14.01 0.30
CA MET A 136 -0.97 -13.70 1.45
C MET A 136 -0.23 -13.98 2.77
N ILE A 137 -0.24 -13.00 3.67
CA ILE A 137 0.18 -13.17 5.07
C ILE A 137 -1.08 -13.11 5.94
N THR A 138 -1.30 -14.15 6.76
CA THR A 138 -2.41 -14.18 7.73
C THR A 138 -1.86 -13.96 9.13
N ILE A 139 -2.29 -12.88 9.78
CA ILE A 139 -1.86 -12.51 11.13
C ILE A 139 -3.06 -12.62 12.09
N ARG A 140 -2.84 -13.18 13.29
CA ARG A 140 -3.83 -13.15 14.37
C ARG A 140 -3.60 -11.90 15.21
N LEU A 141 -4.58 -11.00 15.25
CA LEU A 141 -4.52 -9.75 16.02
C LEU A 141 -5.48 -9.82 17.21
N PRO A 142 -5.13 -9.25 18.37
CA PRO A 142 -6.10 -8.97 19.43
C PRO A 142 -7.24 -8.09 18.90
N LYS A 143 -8.47 -8.29 19.40
CA LYS A 143 -9.66 -7.53 18.97
C LYS A 143 -9.45 -6.02 19.09
N SER A 144 -8.90 -5.57 20.23
CA SER A 144 -8.64 -4.14 20.46
C SER A 144 -7.72 -3.51 19.41
N LEU A 145 -6.67 -4.24 18.99
CA LEU A 145 -5.76 -3.76 17.94
C LEU A 145 -6.44 -3.71 16.58
N HIS A 146 -7.25 -4.72 16.25
CA HIS A 146 -8.03 -4.72 15.01
C HIS A 146 -9.01 -3.55 14.95
N ASP A 147 -9.71 -3.28 16.06
CA ASP A 147 -10.68 -2.19 16.15
C ASP A 147 -9.97 -0.82 16.00
N ALA A 148 -8.80 -0.64 16.60
CA ALA A 148 -7.97 0.56 16.42
C ALA A 148 -7.53 0.76 14.97
N LEU A 149 -7.08 -0.29 14.28
CA LEU A 149 -6.73 -0.23 12.85
C LEU A 149 -7.94 0.09 11.97
N THR A 150 -9.11 -0.43 12.33
CA THR A 150 -10.36 -0.15 11.60
C THR A 150 -10.73 1.32 11.73
N GLN A 151 -10.69 1.87 12.94
CA GLN A 151 -10.94 3.28 13.20
C GLN A 151 -9.97 4.18 12.43
N GLU A 152 -8.66 3.94 12.54
CA GLU A 152 -7.63 4.72 11.83
C GLU A 152 -7.82 4.66 10.31
N SER A 153 -8.18 3.49 9.76
CA SER A 153 -8.43 3.36 8.32
C SER A 153 -9.64 4.16 7.87
N ASN A 154 -10.69 4.24 8.69
CA ASN A 154 -11.87 5.04 8.41
C ASN A 154 -11.57 6.54 8.47
N GLU A 155 -10.80 6.98 9.47
CA GLU A 155 -10.36 8.39 9.61
C GLU A 155 -9.55 8.86 8.40
N LEU A 156 -8.74 7.96 7.82
CA LEU A 156 -7.92 8.23 6.63
C LEU A 156 -8.63 7.91 5.30
N ASN A 157 -9.89 7.45 5.31
CA ASN A 157 -10.63 7.01 4.12
C ASN A 157 -9.89 5.91 3.31
N LEU A 158 -9.24 4.97 3.99
CA LEU A 158 -8.52 3.85 3.39
C LEU A 158 -9.20 2.52 3.72
N SER A 159 -9.00 1.52 2.88
CA SER A 159 -9.27 0.15 3.32
C SER A 159 -8.24 -0.28 4.36
N ILE A 160 -8.64 -1.17 5.27
CA ILE A 160 -7.73 -1.72 6.28
C ILE A 160 -6.46 -2.32 5.66
N ASN A 161 -6.58 -2.97 4.50
CA ASN A 161 -5.43 -3.52 3.78
C ASN A 161 -4.48 -2.41 3.27
N LYS A 162 -5.03 -1.30 2.73
CA LYS A 162 -4.21 -0.16 2.32
C LYS A 162 -3.46 0.41 3.52
N LEU A 163 -4.11 0.64 4.65
CA LEU A 163 -3.45 1.14 5.86
C LEU A 163 -2.35 0.19 6.34
N CYS A 164 -2.65 -1.12 6.42
CA CYS A 164 -1.70 -2.13 6.88
C CYS A 164 -0.46 -2.21 5.98
N ILE A 165 -0.62 -2.24 4.65
CA ILE A 165 0.52 -2.23 3.73
C ILE A 165 1.36 -0.96 3.91
N SER A 166 0.72 0.21 4.02
CA SER A 166 1.44 1.47 4.28
C SER A 166 2.27 1.40 5.57
N LYS A 167 1.73 0.82 6.65
CA LYS A 167 2.48 0.62 7.91
C LYS A 167 3.60 -0.40 7.77
N LEU A 168 3.41 -1.47 7.00
CA LEU A 168 4.43 -2.52 6.77
C LEU A 168 5.61 -2.04 5.93
N LEU A 169 5.41 -1.04 5.06
CA LEU A 169 6.49 -0.41 4.29
C LEU A 169 7.39 0.48 5.16
N GLN A 170 6.87 0.98 6.29
CA GLN A 170 7.65 1.80 7.20
C GLN A 170 8.67 0.96 7.96
N ARG A 171 9.85 1.54 8.19
CA ARG A 171 10.87 0.92 9.03
C ARG A 171 10.36 0.84 10.47
N ILE A 172 10.37 -0.38 11.02
CA ILE A 172 10.24 -0.59 12.46
C ILE A 172 11.62 -0.51 13.12
N GLU A 173 11.73 0.21 14.23
CA GLU A 173 12.95 0.21 15.02
C GLU A 173 13.09 -1.13 15.76
N SER A 174 14.30 -1.69 15.75
CA SER A 174 14.57 -3.00 16.34
C SER A 174 14.20 -3.11 17.82
N ARG A 175 14.22 -2.01 18.56
CA ARG A 175 13.80 -1.98 19.98
C ARG A 175 12.33 -2.30 20.21
N PHE A 176 11.47 -2.12 19.20
CA PHE A 176 10.04 -2.42 19.28
C PHE A 176 9.70 -3.81 18.77
N VAL A 177 10.70 -4.59 18.32
CA VAL A 177 10.52 -5.95 17.83
C VAL A 177 10.95 -6.94 18.91
N PRO A 178 10.03 -7.78 19.42
CA PRO A 178 10.38 -8.78 20.42
C PRO A 178 11.36 -9.82 19.85
N VAL A 179 12.34 -10.22 20.66
CA VAL A 179 13.27 -11.31 20.29
C VAL A 179 12.49 -12.61 20.22
N GLN A 180 12.56 -13.30 19.08
CA GLN A 180 11.90 -14.57 18.90
C GLN A 180 12.49 -15.64 19.84
N GLN A 181 11.69 -16.14 20.77
CA GLN A 181 12.10 -17.23 21.66
C GLN A 181 11.81 -18.59 21.03
N GLY A 182 12.78 -19.51 21.10
CA GLY A 182 12.66 -20.90 20.64
C GLY A 182 12.92 -21.13 19.14
N ARG A 183 12.73 -22.37 18.67
CA ARG A 183 12.89 -22.72 17.26
C ARG A 183 11.87 -21.95 16.42
N ARG A 184 12.32 -21.35 15.31
CA ARG A 184 11.46 -20.75 14.29
C ARG A 184 10.41 -21.77 13.85
N ARG A 185 9.19 -21.67 14.38
CA ARG A 185 8.07 -22.54 13.99
C ARG A 185 7.57 -22.09 12.61
N GLY A 186 8.32 -22.43 11.57
CA GLY A 186 7.86 -22.33 10.19
C GLY A 186 7.11 -23.61 9.84
N ARG A 187 5.78 -23.62 9.92
CA ARG A 187 5.03 -24.46 8.99
C ARG A 187 4.98 -23.65 7.69
N LYS A 188 5.51 -24.21 6.59
CA LYS A 188 5.21 -23.69 5.24
C LYS A 188 3.69 -23.45 5.19
N PRO A 189 3.20 -22.26 4.77
CA PRO A 189 1.78 -22.08 4.53
C PRO A 189 1.34 -23.23 3.63
N GLY A 190 0.51 -24.13 4.16
CA GLY A 190 0.00 -25.24 3.36
C GLY A 190 -0.80 -24.68 2.19
N PRO A 191 -0.91 -25.40 1.06
CA PRO A 191 -1.82 -25.02 -0.01
C PRO A 191 -3.21 -24.84 0.60
N GLN A 192 -3.71 -23.61 0.56
CA GLN A 192 -5.06 -23.28 1.01
C GLN A 192 -6.01 -23.93 0.01
N GLY A 193 -6.55 -25.09 0.38
CA GLY A 193 -7.50 -25.82 -0.46
C GLY A 193 -8.70 -24.95 -0.84
N PRO A 194 -9.36 -25.24 -1.96
CA PRO A 194 -10.48 -24.45 -2.44
C PRO A 194 -11.59 -24.40 -1.37
N ARG A 195 -12.04 -23.18 -1.08
CA ARG A 195 -13.10 -22.86 -0.13
C ARG A 195 -14.36 -23.67 -0.46
N LYS A 196 -14.78 -24.58 0.44
CA LYS A 196 -16.01 -25.37 0.29
C LYS A 196 -17.20 -24.40 0.15
N LYS A 197 -17.80 -24.35 -1.04
CA LYS A 197 -19.08 -23.65 -1.26
C LYS A 197 -20.15 -24.43 -0.47
N THR A 198 -20.76 -23.79 0.51
CA THR A 198 -22.00 -24.26 1.11
C THR A 198 -23.10 -24.12 0.06
N SER A 199 -23.48 -25.23 -0.56
CA SER A 199 -24.72 -25.32 -1.36
C SER A 199 -25.91 -25.26 -0.41
N PRO A 200 -27.02 -24.57 -0.77
CA PRO A 200 -28.23 -24.57 0.03
C PRO A 200 -28.88 -25.96 -0.01
N GLU A 201 -29.17 -26.48 1.18
CA GLU A 201 -29.88 -27.72 1.41
C GLU A 201 -31.30 -27.59 0.87
N GLN A 202 -31.61 -28.40 -0.15
CA GLN A 202 -32.97 -28.67 -0.58
C GLN A 202 -33.67 -29.45 0.54
N THR A 203 -34.62 -28.82 1.22
CA THR A 203 -35.62 -29.54 2.01
C THR A 203 -36.88 -29.66 1.15
N SER A 204 -36.97 -30.78 0.44
CA SER A 204 -38.24 -31.34 -0.01
C SER A 204 -38.68 -32.35 1.04
N ASP A 205 -39.82 -32.12 1.68
CA ASP A 205 -40.71 -33.15 2.24
C ASP A 205 -41.98 -32.45 2.76
N ASN A 206 -43.04 -32.43 1.94
CA ASN A 206 -44.28 -33.19 2.13
C ASN A 206 -45.38 -32.69 1.16
#